data_AF-A0AAV1RAC2-F1
#
_entry.id   AF-A0AAV1RAC2-F1
#
_cell.length_a   1.000
_cell.length_b   1.000
_cell.length_c   1.000
_cell.angle_alpha   90.00
_cell.angle_beta   90.00
_cell.angle_gamma   90.00
#
_symmetry.space_group_name_H-M   'P 1'
#
loop_
_entity.id
_entity.type
_entity.pdbx_description
1 polymer ?
#
loop_
_entity_poly.entity_id
_entity_poly.type
_entity_poly.pdbx_seq_one_letter_code
_entity_poly.pdbx_strand_id
1 'polypeptide(L)' 'MDYTARRSGGGVFEGIYKLIMRRNSIYVTFVIAGAFAGERAVDYGVRKLWEHNNIGKRYEDIPVLGQRPTE' A
#
# COMPACT_ATOMS: atom_id res chain seq x y z
N MET A 1 33.63 40.48 5.26
CA MET A 1 33.32 39.19 5.87
C MET A 1 32.17 38.59 5.10
N ASP A 2 32.48 37.66 4.21
CA ASP A 2 31.48 36.90 3.46
C ASP A 2 30.72 36.01 4.44
N TYR A 3 29.46 36.35 4.69
CA TYR A 3 28.53 35.49 5.39
C TYR A 3 28.13 34.36 4.45
N THR A 4 29.04 33.40 4.23
CA THR A 4 28.65 32.09 3.70
C THR A 4 27.85 31.38 4.79
N ALA A 5 26.58 31.76 4.92
CA ALA A 5 25.60 30.94 5.59
C ALA A 5 25.50 29.64 4.77
N ARG A 6 26.26 28.63 5.17
CA ARG A 6 26.01 27.23 4.79
C ARG A 6 24.56 26.96 5.16
N ARG A 7 23.65 27.06 4.19
CA ARG A 7 22.31 26.49 4.30
C ARG A 7 22.53 25.00 4.53
N SER A 8 22.35 24.59 5.77
CA SER A 8 22.14 23.20 6.17
C SER A 8 21.31 22.51 5.09
N GLY A 9 21.90 21.52 4.42
CA GLY A 9 21.25 20.76 3.37
C GLY A 9 20.01 20.11 3.96
N GLY A 10 18.84 20.47 3.40
CA GLY A 10 17.56 19.95 3.84
C GLY A 10 17.57 18.42 3.96
N GLY A 11 17.02 17.91 5.08
CA GLY A 11 17.04 16.49 5.40
C GLY A 11 16.38 15.61 4.33
N VAL A 12 16.49 14.28 4.48
CA VAL A 12 15.94 13.30 3.52
C VAL A 12 14.47 13.59 3.19
N PHE A 13 13.66 13.92 4.19
CA PHE A 13 12.26 14.30 4.00
C PHE A 13 12.08 15.60 3.18
N GLU A 14 12.97 16.58 3.33
CA GLU A 14 12.95 17.79 2.51
C GLU A 14 13.34 17.49 1.05
N GLY A 15 14.25 16.55 0.84
CA GLY A 15 14.57 16.01 -0.49
C GLY A 15 13.37 15.34 -1.15
N ILE A 16 12.69 14.44 -0.42
CA ILE A 16 11.47 13.75 -0.90
C ILE A 16 10.36 14.76 -1.19
N TYR A 17 10.16 15.73 -0.30
CA TYR A 17 9.17 16.78 -0.49
C TYR A 17 9.43 17.58 -1.76
N LYS A 18 10.67 18.04 -1.99
CA LYS A 18 11.04 18.77 -3.20
C LYS A 18 10.84 17.95 -4.47
N LEU A 19 11.06 16.64 -4.40
CA LEU A 19 10.92 15.72 -5.54
C LEU A 19 9.45 15.49 -5.90
N ILE A 20 8.61 15.19 -4.91
CA ILE A 20 7.26 14.65 -5.14
C ILE A 20 6.19 15.75 -5.02
N MET A 21 6.33 16.65 -4.05
CA MET A 21 5.26 17.59 -3.65
C MET A 21 5.34 18.93 -4.39
N ARG A 22 6.47 19.29 -5.00
CA ARG A 22 6.70 20.66 -5.51
C ARG A 22 5.95 20.99 -6.81
N ARG A 23 5.63 19.99 -7.64
CA ARG A 23 4.95 20.20 -8.94
C ARG A 23 3.63 19.44 -8.94
N ASN A 24 2.52 20.13 -9.16
CA ASN A 24 1.17 19.52 -9.16
C ASN A 24 1.07 18.29 -10.07
N SER A 25 1.65 18.34 -11.28
CA SER A 25 1.63 17.20 -12.19
C SER A 25 2.33 15.96 -11.63
N ILE A 26 3.48 16.13 -10.96
CA ILE A 26 4.21 15.05 -10.30
C ILE A 26 3.43 14.57 -9.06
N TYR A 27 2.99 15.52 -8.22
CA TYR A 27 2.26 15.22 -7.00
C TYR A 27 1.00 14.39 -7.27
N VAL A 28 0.15 14.85 -8.19
CA VAL A 28 -1.11 14.15 -8.53
C VAL A 28 -0.82 12.76 -9.10
N THR A 29 0.18 12.63 -9.97
CA THR A 29 0.59 11.33 -10.52
C THR A 29 1.06 10.40 -9.40
N PHE A 30 1.87 10.90 -8.47
CA PHE A 30 2.34 10.13 -7.33
C PHE A 30 1.21 9.69 -6.41
N VAL A 31 0.23 10.57 -6.14
CA VAL A 31 -0.97 10.23 -5.35
C VAL A 31 -1.76 9.10 -6.02
N ILE A 32 -2.01 9.19 -7.33
CA ILE A 32 -2.76 8.17 -8.07
C ILE A 32 -1.99 6.83 -8.07
N ALA A 33 -0.70 6.86 -8.39
CA ALA A 33 0.14 5.67 -8.41
C ALA A 33 0.26 5.03 -7.01
N GLY A 34 0.42 5.86 -5.98
CA GLY A 34 0.46 5.43 -4.59
C GLY A 34 -0.86 4.83 -4.12
N ALA A 35 -1.99 5.41 -4.51
CA ALA A 35 -3.31 4.86 -4.21
C ALA A 35 -3.51 3.48 -4.86
N PHE A 36 -3.15 3.33 -6.14
CA PHE A 36 -3.28 2.07 -6.86
C PHE A 36 -2.40 0.96 -6.26
N ALA A 37 -1.14 1.29 -5.94
CA ALA A 37 -0.25 0.34 -5.28
C ALA A 37 -0.70 0.02 -3.84
N GLY A 38 -1.13 1.04 -3.10
CA GLY A 38 -1.59 0.94 -1.72
C GLY A 38 -2.83 0.07 -1.57
N GLU A 39 -3.83 0.26 -2.43
CA GLU A 39 -5.06 -0.56 -2.48
C GLU A 39 -4.70 -2.04 -2.56
N ARG A 40 -3.85 -2.43 -3.50
CA ARG A 40 -3.47 -3.84 -3.70
C ARG A 40 -2.66 -4.41 -2.54
N ALA A 41 -1.76 -3.62 -1.98
CA ALA A 41 -0.97 -4.04 -0.83
C ALA A 41 -1.84 -4.26 0.41
N VAL A 42 -2.77 -3.34 0.69
CA VAL A 42 -3.68 -3.42 1.84
C VAL A 42 -4.68 -4.56 1.64
N ASP A 43 -5.31 -4.68 0.48
CA ASP A 43 -6.26 -5.76 0.19
C ASP A 43 -5.61 -7.14 0.38
N TYR A 44 -4.44 -7.35 -0.24
CA TYR A 44 -3.70 -8.60 -0.10
C TYR A 44 -3.32 -8.88 1.36
N GLY A 45 -2.82 -7.88 2.07
CA GLY A 45 -2.41 -8.02 3.47
C GLY A 45 -3.57 -8.39 4.38
N VAL A 46 -4.68 -7.66 4.28
CA VAL A 46 -5.89 -7.88 5.09
C VAL A 46 -6.50 -9.22 4.75
N ARG A 47 -6.65 -9.55 3.46
CA ARG A 47 -7.20 -10.83 3.02
C ARG A 47 -6.38 -12.00 3.55
N LYS A 48 -5.05 -11.94 3.43
CA LYS A 48 -4.17 -13.01 3.93
C LYS A 48 -4.24 -13.16 5.44
N LEU A 49 -4.32 -12.06 6.18
CA LEU A 49 -4.49 -12.09 7.63
C LEU A 49 -5.84 -12.71 8.01
N TRP A 50 -6.90 -12.36 7.28
CA TRP A 50 -8.23 -12.92 7.51
C TRP A 50 -8.29 -14.42 7.17
N GLU A 51 -7.73 -14.84 6.04
CA GLU A 51 -7.63 -16.24 5.65
C GLU A 51 -6.90 -17.05 6.72
N HIS A 52 -5.77 -16.54 7.23
CA HIS A 52 -5.01 -17.19 8.29
C HIS A 52 -5.80 -17.32 9.60
N ASN A 53 -6.55 -16.27 9.98
CA ASN A 53 -7.34 -16.29 11.21
C ASN A 53 -8.61 -17.15 11.09
N ASN A 54 -9.04 -17.49 9.88
CA ASN A 54 -10.28 -18.24 9.62
C ASN A 54 -10.04 -19.61 8.96
N ILE A 55 -8.83 -20.17 9.13
CA ILE A 55 -8.51 -21.54 8.69
C ILE A 55 -9.54 -22.51 9.27
N GLY A 56 -10.09 -23.37 8.42
CA GLY A 56 -11.08 -24.40 8.80
C GLY A 56 -12.53 -23.91 8.80
N LYS A 57 -12.78 -22.62 8.54
CA LYS A 57 -14.13 -22.02 8.54
C LYS A 57 -14.58 -21.53 7.17
N ARG A 58 -13.68 -21.48 6.19
CA ARG A 58 -13.99 -20.97 4.86
C ARG A 58 -14.75 -22.03 4.07
N TYR A 59 -15.47 -21.60 3.05
CA TYR A 59 -16.23 -22.51 2.18
C TYR A 59 -15.34 -23.62 1.58
N GLU A 60 -14.11 -23.27 1.19
CA GLU A 60 -13.10 -24.20 0.68
C GLU A 60 -12.60 -25.23 1.71
N ASP A 61 -12.78 -24.96 3.01
CA ASP A 61 -12.32 -25.86 4.07
C ASP A 61 -13.40 -26.94 4.41
N ILE A 62 -14.56 -26.94 3.74
CA ILE A 62 -15.65 -27.88 4.01
C ILE A 62 -15.35 -29.25 3.34
N PRO A 63 -15.21 -30.35 4.10
CA PRO A 63 -14.67 -31.61 3.57
C PRO A 63 -15.63 -32.37 2.64
N VAL A 64 -16.94 -32.22 2.82
CA VAL A 64 -17.98 -32.93 2.04
C VAL A 64 -18.64 -32.02 1.00
N LEU A 65 -17.98 -30.91 0.67
CA LEU A 65 -18.52 -29.92 -0.24
C LEU A 65 -18.74 -30.53 -1.64
N GLY A 66 -19.94 -30.35 -2.20
CA GLY A 66 -20.30 -30.85 -3.52
C GLY A 66 -20.64 -32.35 -3.59
N GLN A 67 -20.60 -33.08 -2.47
CA GLN A 67 -20.91 -34.51 -2.44
C GLN A 67 -22.41 -34.83 -2.29
N ARG A 68 -23.28 -33.82 -2.21
CA ARG A 68 -24.74 -34.05 -2.17
C ARG A 68 -25.21 -34.62 -3.52
N PRO A 69 -25.85 -35.80 -3.54
CA PRO A 69 -26.55 -36.27 -4.72
C PRO A 69 -27.68 -35.29 -5.05
N THR A 70 -27.80 -34.89 -6.31
CA THR A 70 -29.01 -34.26 -6.83
C THR A 70 -30.11 -35.32 -6.93
N GLU A 71 -31.19 -35.13 -6.19
CA GLU A 71 -32.46 -35.85 -6.38
C GLU A 71 -33.11 -35.51 -7.72
#